data_AF-A0AAE1EHB4-F1
#
_entry.id   AF-A0AAE1EHB4-F1
#
_cell.length_a   1.000
_cell.length_b   1.000
_cell.length_c   1.000
_cell.angle_alpha   90.00
_cell.angle_beta   90.00
_cell.angle_gamma   90.00
#
_symmetry.space_group_name_H-M   'P 1'
#
loop_
_entity.id
_entity.type
_entity.pdbx_description
1 polymer ?
#
loop_
_entity_poly.entity_id
_entity_poly.type
_entity_poly.pdbx_seq_one_letter_code
_entity_poly.pdbx_strand_id
1 'polypeptide(L)'
;MVGPLWVMKGGTNASVLPYFKKAEDYRGHLTPYNAEFHGRGGPIAVTPEPKTGKLAKAFLKAGNEMGYDVVDPNAAEQMGFASPEYNTCGGLRCSTAWAYLRPAAKKPNLHILHSSTVLKVMTAIAKREVIVSAGALASPKVLMLSGIGAPHHLREHKVRYYKGLG
;
A
#
# COMPACT_ATOMS: atom_id res chain seq x y z
N MET A 1 -9.62 0.78 18.77
CA MET A 1 -9.29 0.91 17.33
C MET A 1 -9.17 2.40 16.96
N VAL A 2 -7.95 2.93 16.82
CA VAL A 2 -7.76 4.30 16.33
C VAL A 2 -7.96 4.26 14.82
N GLY A 3 -9.14 4.68 14.35
CA GLY A 3 -9.47 4.69 12.93
C GLY A 3 -8.55 5.65 12.15
N PRO A 4 -8.30 5.42 10.86
CA PRO A 4 -7.51 6.34 10.08
C PRO A 4 -8.24 7.70 9.97
N LEU A 5 -7.52 8.78 10.29
CA LEU A 5 -7.95 10.18 10.36
C LEU A 5 -8.32 10.82 8.99
N TRP A 6 -8.80 10.05 8.02
CA TRP A 6 -9.15 10.62 6.71
C TRP A 6 -10.54 11.25 6.76
N VAL A 7 -10.63 12.58 6.64
CA VAL A 7 -11.88 13.36 6.60
C VAL A 7 -12.61 13.21 5.24
N MET A 8 -12.23 12.24 4.41
CA MET A 8 -12.80 12.02 3.08
C MET A 8 -13.86 10.91 3.09
N LYS A 9 -14.89 11.06 2.26
CA LYS A 9 -15.94 10.05 2.08
C LYS A 9 -15.32 8.73 1.64
N GLY A 10 -15.56 7.66 2.40
CA GLY A 10 -14.96 6.33 2.15
C GLY A 10 -13.54 6.13 2.69
N GLY A 11 -13.09 6.99 3.62
CA GLY A 11 -11.76 6.91 4.26
C GLY A 11 -11.72 6.22 5.62
N THR A 12 -12.82 5.59 6.08
CA THR A 12 -12.85 4.89 7.39
C THR A 12 -12.26 3.50 7.27
N ASN A 13 -11.78 2.94 8.38
CA ASN A 13 -11.25 1.56 8.41
C ASN A 13 -12.27 0.56 7.80
N ALA A 14 -13.52 0.61 8.27
CA ALA A 14 -14.59 -0.25 7.76
C ALA A 14 -14.78 -0.17 6.23
N SER A 15 -14.61 1.02 5.64
CA SER A 15 -14.76 1.19 4.19
C SER A 15 -13.57 0.68 3.37
N VAL A 16 -12.36 0.64 3.94
CA VAL A 16 -11.14 0.21 3.23
C VAL A 16 -10.73 -1.22 3.54
N LEU A 17 -11.15 -1.78 4.68
CA LEU A 17 -10.84 -3.15 5.10
C LEU A 17 -11.13 -4.21 4.02
N PRO A 18 -12.27 -4.16 3.28
CA PRO A 18 -12.52 -5.12 2.20
C PRO A 18 -11.43 -5.10 1.10
N TYR A 19 -10.81 -3.95 0.84
CA TYR A 19 -9.74 -3.83 -0.16
C TYR A 19 -8.41 -4.36 0.37
N PHE A 20 -8.10 -4.16 1.65
CA PHE A 20 -6.94 -4.80 2.28
C PHE A 20 -7.06 -6.33 2.23
N LYS A 21 -8.21 -6.86 2.63
CA LYS A 21 -8.49 -8.31 2.55
C LYS A 21 -8.46 -8.84 1.12
N LYS A 22 -8.94 -8.07 0.14
CA LYS A 22 -8.89 -8.47 -1.28
C LYS A 22 -7.45 -8.53 -1.82
N ALA A 23 -6.56 -7.67 -1.34
CA ALA A 23 -5.17 -7.66 -1.76
C ALA A 23 -4.35 -8.79 -1.12
N GLU A 24 -4.70 -9.16 0.11
CA GLU A 24 -3.93 -10.06 0.94
C GLU A 24 -4.22 -11.55 0.67
N ASP A 25 -3.16 -12.34 0.73
CA ASP A 25 -3.20 -13.78 0.92
C ASP A 25 -2.40 -14.17 2.17
N TYR A 26 -3.09 -14.18 3.31
CA TYR A 26 -2.50 -14.44 4.61
C TYR A 26 -2.15 -15.92 4.77
N ARG A 27 -0.85 -16.20 4.91
CA ARG A 27 -0.27 -17.55 5.03
C ARG A 27 -0.13 -18.00 6.49
N GLY A 28 -0.48 -17.15 7.45
CA GLY A 28 -0.51 -17.49 8.86
C GLY A 28 -1.74 -18.31 9.27
N HIS A 29 -1.78 -18.65 10.56
CA HIS A 29 -2.93 -19.31 11.17
C HIS A 29 -4.04 -18.29 11.46
N LEU A 30 -5.23 -18.54 10.92
CA LEU A 30 -6.41 -17.74 11.22
C LEU A 30 -7.10 -18.27 12.46
N THR A 31 -7.41 -17.36 13.37
CA THR A 31 -8.13 -17.60 14.63
C THR A 31 -9.42 -16.78 14.62
N PRO A 32 -10.41 -17.09 15.49
CA PRO A 32 -11.59 -16.23 15.65
C PRO A 32 -11.26 -14.77 15.95
N TYR A 33 -10.07 -14.48 16.50
CA TYR A 33 -9.63 -13.15 16.87
C TYR A 33 -9.11 -12.31 15.67
N ASN A 34 -8.42 -12.92 14.70
CA ASN A 34 -7.81 -12.19 13.59
C ASN A 34 -8.46 -12.46 12.22
N ALA A 35 -9.34 -13.47 12.10
CA ALA A 35 -9.97 -13.83 10.82
C ALA A 35 -10.81 -12.70 10.20
N GLU A 36 -11.31 -11.76 11.01
CA GLU A 36 -12.01 -10.58 10.49
C GLU A 36 -11.09 -9.65 9.71
N PHE A 37 -9.81 -9.55 10.09
CA PHE A 37 -8.87 -8.55 9.59
C PHE A 37 -8.04 -9.04 8.40
N HIS A 38 -7.92 -10.36 8.21
CA HIS A 38 -7.09 -10.94 7.16
C HIS A 38 -7.85 -11.46 5.93
N GLY A 39 -7.22 -11.34 4.77
CA GLY A 39 -7.64 -11.90 3.49
C GLY A 39 -6.96 -13.22 3.15
N ARG A 40 -7.61 -14.03 2.30
CA ARG A 40 -6.99 -15.20 1.65
C ARG A 40 -7.27 -15.19 0.16
N GLY A 41 -6.31 -15.69 -0.62
CA GLY A 41 -6.43 -15.79 -2.09
C GLY A 41 -6.18 -14.49 -2.84
N GLY A 42 -5.80 -13.41 -2.15
CA GLY A 42 -5.29 -12.20 -2.78
C GLY A 42 -3.94 -12.40 -3.49
N PRO A 43 -3.50 -11.44 -4.29
CA PRO A 43 -2.24 -11.56 -5.04
C PRO A 43 -0.99 -11.28 -4.19
N ILE A 44 -1.10 -10.63 -3.03
CA ILE A 44 0.04 -10.33 -2.15
C ILE A 44 0.07 -11.35 -1.02
N ALA A 45 1.01 -12.30 -1.06
CA ALA A 45 1.19 -13.21 0.07
C ALA A 45 1.81 -12.49 1.27
N VAL A 46 1.18 -12.65 2.43
CA VAL A 46 1.67 -12.19 3.74
C VAL A 46 2.03 -13.42 4.56
N THR A 47 3.30 -13.56 4.90
CA THR A 47 3.83 -14.73 5.61
C THR A 47 4.40 -14.27 6.94
N PRO A 48 3.83 -14.73 8.07
CA PRO A 48 4.42 -14.52 9.38
C PRO A 48 5.76 -15.24 9.52
N GLU A 49 6.71 -14.61 10.19
CA GLU A 49 7.97 -15.28 10.55
C GLU A 49 7.69 -16.48 11.47
N PRO A 50 8.26 -17.67 11.19
CA PRO A 50 8.16 -18.79 12.10
C PRO A 50 8.75 -18.42 13.46
N LYS A 51 7.95 -18.54 14.54
CA LYS A 51 8.35 -18.28 15.94
C LYS A 51 9.33 -19.33 16.50
N THR A 52 10.17 -19.92 15.66
CA THR A 52 10.97 -21.12 15.98
C THR A 52 12.34 -20.76 16.55
N GLY A 53 12.90 -19.60 16.17
CA GLY A 53 14.21 -19.13 16.65
C GLY A 53 14.24 -18.80 18.13
N LYS A 54 15.35 -19.14 18.81
CA LYS A 54 15.54 -18.91 20.26
C LYS A 54 15.42 -17.44 20.64
N LEU A 55 15.96 -16.54 19.82
CA LEU A 55 15.90 -15.09 20.06
C LEU A 55 14.47 -14.56 19.95
N ALA A 56 13.72 -14.96 18.92
CA ALA A 56 12.33 -14.54 18.73
C ALA A 56 11.46 -14.98 19.92
N LYS A 57 11.64 -16.21 20.40
CA LYS A 57 10.96 -16.70 21.61
C LYS A 57 11.33 -15.91 22.85
N ALA A 58 12.62 -15.63 23.06
CA ALA A 58 13.09 -14.84 24.19
C ALA A 58 12.53 -13.41 24.17
N PHE A 59 12.48 -12.78 23.00
CA PHE A 59 11.92 -11.44 22.82
C PHE A 59 10.42 -11.38 23.17
N LEU A 60 9.63 -12.32 22.66
CA LEU A 60 8.19 -12.39 22.98
C LEU A 60 7.95 -12.72 24.46
N LYS A 61 8.76 -13.59 25.05
CA LYS A 61 8.70 -13.92 26.47
C LYS A 61 9.00 -12.71 27.35
N ALA A 62 10.03 -11.93 27.02
CA ALA A 62 10.37 -10.71 27.75
C ALA A 62 9.21 -9.70 27.72
N GLY A 63 8.54 -9.53 26.57
CA GLY A 63 7.34 -8.69 26.47
C GLY A 63 6.22 -9.15 27.42
N ASN A 64 5.99 -10.46 27.49
CA ASN A 64 5.01 -11.04 28.41
C ASN A 64 5.41 -10.85 29.89
N GLU A 65 6.69 -11.04 30.23
CA GLU A 65 7.21 -10.79 31.59
C GLU A 65 7.11 -9.32 32.01
N MET A 66 7.10 -8.40 31.04
CA MET A 66 6.81 -6.98 31.26
C MET A 66 5.31 -6.65 31.32
N GLY A 67 4.43 -7.64 31.21
CA GLY A 67 2.97 -7.48 31.29
C GLY A 67 2.30 -7.12 29.96
N TYR A 68 2.97 -7.27 28.82
CA TYR A 68 2.37 -7.05 27.50
C TYR A 68 1.93 -8.35 26.83
N ASP A 69 0.80 -8.29 26.13
CA ASP A 69 0.30 -9.42 25.36
C ASP A 69 1.13 -9.66 24.09
N VAL A 70 1.16 -10.93 23.66
CA VAL A 70 1.64 -11.28 22.32
C VAL A 70 0.44 -11.24 21.38
N VAL A 71 0.43 -10.27 20.47
CA VAL A 71 -0.71 -9.96 19.60
C VAL A 71 -0.40 -10.20 18.13
N ASP A 72 -1.46 -10.23 17.33
CA ASP A 72 -1.38 -9.99 15.90
C ASP A 72 -1.46 -8.47 15.67
N PRO A 73 -0.36 -7.82 15.25
CA PRO A 73 -0.28 -6.37 15.19
C PRO A 73 -1.12 -5.78 14.06
N ASN A 74 -1.63 -6.63 13.15
CA ASN A 74 -2.46 -6.22 12.02
C ASN A 74 -3.95 -6.55 12.25
N ALA A 75 -4.32 -7.05 13.44
CA ALA A 75 -5.69 -7.34 13.84
C ALA A 75 -6.30 -6.21 14.69
N ALA A 76 -7.26 -6.55 15.56
CA ALA A 76 -8.00 -5.58 16.39
C ALA A 76 -7.10 -4.82 17.37
N GLU A 77 -6.18 -5.51 18.05
CA GLU A 77 -5.23 -4.90 18.98
C GLU A 77 -3.85 -4.76 18.34
N GLN A 78 -3.37 -3.53 18.30
CA GLN A 78 -2.07 -3.18 17.70
C GLN A 78 -0.97 -2.99 18.75
N MET A 79 -1.36 -2.85 20.03
CA MET A 79 -0.43 -2.66 21.14
C MET A 79 -0.07 -4.00 21.74
N GLY A 80 1.22 -4.34 21.70
CA GLY A 80 1.76 -5.57 22.26
C GLY A 80 3.04 -5.98 21.57
N PHE A 81 3.46 -7.22 21.82
CA PHE A 81 4.61 -7.82 21.17
C PHE A 81 4.13 -8.76 20.07
N ALA A 82 4.84 -8.78 18.94
CA ALA A 82 4.43 -9.58 17.79
C ALA A 82 5.63 -10.18 17.08
N SER A 83 5.38 -11.26 16.34
CA SER A 83 6.33 -11.68 15.31
C SER A 83 6.07 -10.88 14.05
N PRO A 84 7.13 -10.46 13.35
CA PRO A 84 6.96 -9.70 12.12
C PRO A 84 6.28 -10.55 11.05
N GLU A 85 5.51 -9.86 10.21
CA GLU A 85 4.88 -10.44 9.03
C GLU A 85 5.48 -9.79 7.79
N TYR A 86 5.69 -10.58 6.74
CA TYR A 86 6.38 -10.13 5.55
C TYR A 86 5.58 -10.41 4.28
N ASN A 87 5.57 -9.44 3.37
CA ASN A 87 5.09 -9.64 2.00
C ASN A 87 6.07 -10.55 1.24
N THR A 88 5.93 -11.85 1.41
CA THR A 88 6.83 -12.86 0.84
C THR A 88 6.08 -13.99 0.16
N CYS A 89 6.52 -14.30 -1.06
CA CYS A 89 5.98 -15.33 -1.93
C CYS A 89 7.06 -16.41 -2.09
N GLY A 90 6.97 -17.49 -1.30
CA GLY A 90 7.97 -18.56 -1.26
C GLY A 90 9.33 -18.09 -0.72
N GLY A 91 9.34 -17.26 0.33
CA GLY A 91 10.55 -16.70 0.94
C GLY A 91 11.18 -15.53 0.18
N LEU A 92 10.69 -15.20 -1.02
CA LEU A 92 11.14 -14.05 -1.81
C LEU A 92 10.18 -12.87 -1.63
N ARG A 93 10.69 -11.64 -1.80
CA ARG A 93 9.86 -10.43 -1.74
C ARG A 93 8.70 -10.51 -2.73
N CYS A 94 7.47 -10.37 -2.22
CA CYS A 94 6.27 -10.25 -3.03
C CYS A 94 5.97 -8.78 -3.33
N SER A 95 6.63 -8.23 -4.36
CA SER A 95 6.38 -6.85 -4.80
C SER A 95 5.05 -6.71 -5.54
N THR A 96 4.48 -5.50 -5.59
CA THR A 96 3.25 -5.23 -6.36
C THR A 96 3.42 -5.50 -7.86
N ALA A 97 4.62 -5.28 -8.42
CA ALA A 97 4.93 -5.67 -9.79
C ALA A 97 4.90 -7.19 -9.98
N TRP A 98 5.41 -7.95 -9.01
CA TRP A 98 5.33 -9.42 -9.05
C TRP A 98 3.89 -9.91 -8.90
N ALA A 99 3.14 -9.36 -7.94
CA ALA A 99 1.80 -9.79 -7.56
C ALA A 99 0.72 -9.42 -8.60
N TYR A 100 0.74 -8.19 -9.13
CA TYR A 100 -0.30 -7.69 -10.03
C TYR A 100 0.16 -7.59 -11.48
N LEU A 101 1.37 -7.09 -11.71
CA LEU A 101 1.80 -6.70 -13.06
C LEU A 101 2.28 -7.90 -13.89
N ARG A 102 3.15 -8.75 -13.32
CA ARG A 102 3.69 -9.93 -14.01
C ARG A 102 2.61 -10.89 -14.50
N PRO A 103 1.58 -11.27 -13.71
CA PRO A 103 0.51 -12.14 -14.20
C PRO A 103 -0.31 -11.50 -15.33
N ALA A 104 -0.46 -10.18 -15.32
CA ALA A 104 -1.20 -9.44 -16.33
C ALA A 104 -0.38 -9.06 -17.57
N ALA A 105 0.95 -9.19 -17.54
CA ALA A 105 1.85 -8.67 -18.58
C ALA A 105 1.63 -9.28 -19.98
N LYS A 106 1.03 -10.48 -20.06
CA LYS A 106 0.70 -11.14 -21.33
C LYS A 106 -0.59 -10.63 -21.98
N LYS A 107 -1.37 -9.80 -21.28
CA LYS A 107 -2.64 -9.30 -21.80
C LYS A 107 -2.37 -8.29 -22.93
N PRO A 108 -3.00 -8.44 -24.12
CA PRO A 108 -2.68 -7.62 -25.29
C PRO A 108 -3.08 -6.14 -25.11
N ASN A 109 -3.94 -5.84 -24.13
CA ASN A 109 -4.40 -4.50 -23.83
C ASN A 109 -3.62 -3.81 -22.69
N LEU A 110 -2.49 -4.38 -22.25
CA LEU A 110 -1.62 -3.80 -21.24
C LEU A 110 -0.23 -3.55 -21.83
N HIS A 111 0.15 -2.28 -21.90
CA HIS A 111 1.50 -1.88 -22.32
C HIS A 111 2.28 -1.38 -21.12
N ILE A 112 3.51 -1.89 -20.94
CA ILE A 112 4.38 -1.56 -19.82
C ILE A 112 5.65 -0.95 -20.38
N LEU A 113 5.91 0.31 -20.05
CA LEU A 113 7.14 1.00 -20.42
C LEU A 113 8.00 1.16 -19.16
N HIS A 114 9.15 0.48 -19.12
CA HIS A 114 10.14 0.66 -18.07
C HIS A 114 11.19 1.69 -18.50
N SER A 115 12.00 2.16 -17.55
CA SER A 115 13.05 3.16 -17.80
C SER A 115 12.55 4.44 -18.50
N SER A 116 11.27 4.75 -18.30
CA SER A 116 10.57 5.85 -18.94
C SER A 116 10.10 6.84 -17.87
N THR A 117 10.68 8.04 -17.85
CA THR A 117 10.35 9.05 -16.84
C THR A 117 9.29 10.01 -17.38
N VAL A 118 8.14 10.06 -16.72
CA VAL A 118 7.09 11.05 -17.04
C VAL A 118 7.53 12.42 -16.53
N LEU A 119 7.54 13.40 -17.42
CA LEU A 119 7.88 14.80 -17.09
C LEU A 119 6.63 15.62 -16.74
N LYS A 120 5.56 15.47 -17.53
CA LYS A 120 4.30 16.18 -17.37
C LYS A 120 3.14 15.43 -18.04
N VAL A 121 1.93 15.76 -17.64
CA VAL A 121 0.67 15.36 -18.26
C VAL A 121 0.27 16.40 -19.31
N MET A 122 -0.30 15.92 -20.42
CA MET A 122 -0.85 16.76 -21.50
C MET A 122 -2.32 16.39 -21.70
N THR A 123 -3.18 17.40 -21.86
CA THR A 123 -4.65 17.30 -21.78
C THR A 123 -5.33 16.55 -22.93
N ALA A 124 -4.61 16.15 -23.99
CA ALA A 124 -5.21 15.56 -25.19
C ALA A 124 -4.74 14.13 -25.53
N ILE A 125 -3.94 13.48 -24.66
CA ILE A 125 -3.25 12.24 -25.04
C ILE A 125 -4.00 10.97 -24.58
N ALA A 126 -4.80 11.04 -23.52
CA ALA A 126 -5.53 9.88 -23.00
C ALA A 126 -6.99 9.88 -23.45
N LYS A 127 -7.50 8.71 -23.91
CA LYS A 127 -8.90 8.56 -24.35
C LYS A 127 -9.93 8.61 -23.20
N ARG A 128 -9.50 8.36 -21.96
CA ARG A 128 -10.36 8.31 -20.79
C ARG A 128 -9.77 9.10 -19.64
N GLU A 129 -8.70 8.57 -19.05
CA GLU A 129 -8.15 9.09 -17.80
C GLU A 129 -6.63 8.99 -17.76
N VAL A 130 -6.02 9.82 -16.91
CA VAL A 130 -4.60 9.74 -16.55
C VAL A 130 -4.52 9.59 -15.02
N ILE A 131 -3.91 8.50 -14.57
CA ILE A 131 -3.68 8.23 -13.14
C ILE A 131 -2.21 8.51 -12.82
N VAL A 132 -1.95 9.42 -11.88
CA VAL A 132 -0.59 9.78 -11.46
C VAL A 132 -0.23 9.01 -10.19
N SER A 133 0.59 7.97 -10.34
CA SER A 133 1.04 7.09 -9.24
C SER A 133 2.57 7.09 -9.08
N ALA A 134 3.21 8.25 -9.17
CA ALA A 134 4.67 8.41 -9.09
C ALA A 134 5.21 8.50 -7.65
N GLY A 135 4.37 8.26 -6.63
CA GLY A 135 4.72 8.38 -5.21
C GLY A 135 4.66 9.82 -4.68
N ALA A 136 4.68 9.96 -3.35
CA ALA A 136 4.42 11.23 -2.67
C ALA A 136 5.37 12.38 -3.04
N LEU A 137 6.60 12.06 -3.49
CA LEU A 137 7.59 13.06 -3.89
C LEU A 137 7.48 13.46 -5.37
N ALA A 138 7.35 12.49 -6.27
CA ALA A 138 7.37 12.77 -7.70
C ALA A 138 6.00 13.13 -8.27
N SER A 139 4.89 12.60 -7.72
CA SER A 139 3.54 12.96 -8.15
C SER A 139 3.27 14.48 -8.10
N PRO A 140 3.52 15.21 -6.98
CA PRO A 140 3.29 16.66 -6.97
C PRO A 140 4.19 17.39 -7.96
N LYS A 141 5.44 16.93 -8.19
CA LYS A 141 6.32 17.51 -9.21
C LYS A 141 5.75 17.36 -10.61
N VAL A 142 5.27 16.16 -10.98
CA VAL A 142 4.62 15.91 -12.27
C VAL A 142 3.40 16.81 -12.41
N LEU A 143 2.56 16.92 -11.38
CA LEU A 143 1.38 17.79 -11.40
C LEU A 143 1.76 19.27 -11.57
N MET A 144 2.74 19.77 -10.83
CA MET A 144 3.22 21.15 -10.95
C MET A 144 3.77 21.44 -12.35
N LEU A 145 4.61 20.57 -12.92
CA LEU A 145 5.11 20.70 -14.31
C LEU A 145 4.00 20.58 -15.38
N SER A 146 2.86 20.00 -15.00
CA SER A 146 1.64 19.93 -15.80
C SER A 146 0.75 21.18 -15.65
N GLY A 147 1.13 22.13 -14.80
CA GLY A 147 0.36 23.35 -14.53
C GLY A 147 -0.69 23.21 -13.43
N ILE A 148 -0.65 22.12 -12.65
CA ILE A 148 -1.55 21.84 -11.52
C ILE A 148 -0.81 22.10 -10.21
N GLY A 149 -1.16 23.18 -9.51
CA GLY A 149 -0.49 23.60 -8.29
C GLY A 149 -0.81 25.06 -7.94
N ALA A 150 -0.10 25.62 -6.96
CA ALA A 150 -0.31 27.00 -6.52
C ALA A 150 0.01 28.00 -7.66
N PRO A 151 -0.92 28.87 -8.07
CA PRO A 151 -0.72 29.74 -9.24
C PRO A 151 0.49 30.67 -9.15
N HIS A 152 0.84 31.17 -7.97
CA HIS A 152 1.98 32.07 -7.80
C HIS A 152 3.31 31.35 -8.07
N HIS A 153 3.48 30.15 -7.51
CA HIS A 153 4.68 29.33 -7.67
C HIS A 153 4.84 28.86 -9.12
N LEU A 154 3.74 28.50 -9.79
CA LEU A 154 3.77 28.14 -11.21
C LEU A 154 4.21 29.31 -12.10
N ARG A 155 3.76 30.54 -11.80
CA ARG A 155 4.19 31.74 -12.53
C ARG A 155 5.67 32.04 -12.35
N GLU A 156 6.19 31.91 -11.12
CA GLU A 156 7.62 32.08 -10.80
C GLU A 156 8.50 31.14 -11.66
N HIS A 157 8.05 29.90 -11.84
CA HIS A 157 8.75 28.90 -12.65
C HIS A 157 8.33 28.87 -14.14
N LYS A 158 7.61 29.90 -14.61
CA LYS A 158 7.16 30.03 -16.02
C LYS A 158 6.36 28.82 -16.52
N VAL A 159 5.65 28.14 -15.63
CA VAL A 159 4.75 27.04 -15.97
C VAL A 159 3.34 27.59 -16.21
N ARG A 160 2.76 27.26 -17.36
CA ARG A 160 1.37 27.65 -17.68
C ARG A 160 0.42 27.01 -16.68
N TYR A 161 -0.33 27.86 -15.97
CA TYR A 161 -1.38 27.41 -15.05
C TYR A 161 -2.54 26.74 -15.81
N TYR A 162 -2.94 25.55 -15.34
CA TYR A 162 -4.12 24.85 -15.83
C TYR A 162 -5.33 25.21 -14.98
N LYS A 163 -6.33 25.87 -15.59
CA LYS A 163 -7.54 26.38 -14.91
C LYS A 163 -8.63 25.31 -14.68
N GLY A 164 -8.43 24.06 -15.08
CA GLY A 164 -9.50 23.03 -15.10
C GLY A 164 -9.74 22.29 -13.78
N LEU A 165 -9.20 22.77 -12.66
CA LEU A 165 -9.50 22.27 -11.32
C LEU A 165 -10.16 23.41 -10.54
N GLY A 166 -11.42 23.68 -10.86
CA GLY A 166 -12.30 24.65 -10.20
C GLY A 166 -13.69 24.08 -10.11
#